data_AF-A0A2R6XXJ5-F1
#
_entry.id   AF-A0A2R6XXJ5-F1
#
_cell.length_a   1.000
_cell.length_b   1.000
_cell.length_c   1.000
_cell.angle_alpha   90.00
_cell.angle_beta   90.00
_cell.angle_gamma   90.00
#
_symmetry.space_group_name_H-M   'P 1'
#
loop_
_entity.id
_entity.type
_entity.pdbx_description
1 polymer ?
#
loop_
_entity_poly.entity_id
_entity_poly.type
_entity_poly.pdbx_seq_one_letter_code
_entity_poly.pdbx_strand_id
1 'polypeptide(L)' 'MEELSEFSEAGACGTAAVITPIGRIVHGSKTYRFGAPGEVGPVTRRLYDLLVGIQFGDIEAPEGWIVEV' A
#
# COMPACT_ATOMS: atom_id res chain seq x y z
N MET A 1 10.51 -4.49 15.92
CA MET A 1 10.12 -3.06 15.79
C MET A 1 11.28 -2.11 15.54
N GLU A 2 12.53 -2.39 15.94
CA GLU A 2 13.65 -1.52 15.52
C GLU A 2 13.88 -1.57 14.02
N GLU A 3 13.63 -2.72 13.39
CA GLU A 3 13.60 -2.90 11.92
C GLU A 3 12.64 -1.95 11.18
N LEU A 4 11.66 -1.32 11.86
CA LEU A 4 10.70 -0.43 11.21
C LEU A 4 11.36 0.80 10.59
N SER A 5 12.54 1.21 11.07
CA SER A 5 13.29 2.30 10.46
C SER A 5 13.99 1.91 9.15
N GLU A 6 14.05 0.63 8.81
CA GLU A 6 14.69 0.15 7.57
C GLU A 6 13.76 0.26 6.36
N PHE A 7 12.45 0.39 6.57
CA PHE A 7 11.48 0.54 5.48
C PHE A 7 11.32 2.00 5.07
N SER A 8 11.41 2.27 3.76
CA SER A 8 11.15 3.60 3.20
C SER A 8 9.65 3.95 3.15
N GLU A 9 8.79 2.94 3.00
CA GLU A 9 7.33 3.05 2.87
C GLU A 9 6.64 1.95 3.68
N ALA A 10 5.42 2.22 4.17
CA ALA A 10 4.58 1.24 4.83
C ALA A 10 3.11 1.44 4.42
N GLY A 11 2.32 0.36 4.40
CA GLY A 11 0.91 0.41 4.03
C GLY A 11 0.12 -0.74 4.67
N ALA A 12 -1.18 -0.53 4.88
CA ALA A 12 -2.13 -1.58 5.24
C ALA A 12 -3.00 -1.91 4.03
N CYS A 13 -3.28 -3.19 3.78
CA CYS A 13 -4.10 -3.63 2.65
C CYS A 13 -5.31 -4.44 3.12
N GLY A 14 -6.37 -4.43 2.31
CA GLY A 14 -7.61 -5.17 2.57
C GLY A 14 -8.72 -4.76 1.62
N THR A 15 -9.73 -5.61 1.44
CA THR A 15 -10.75 -5.44 0.37
C THR A 15 -11.40 -4.06 0.35
N ALA A 16 -11.78 -3.52 1.51
CA ALA A 16 -12.43 -2.21 1.60
C ALA A 16 -11.48 -1.02 1.36
N ALA A 17 -10.19 -1.19 1.65
CA ALA A 17 -9.20 -0.12 1.67
C ALA A 17 -8.24 -0.16 0.48
N VAL A 18 -8.22 -1.28 -0.24
CA VAL A 18 -7.24 -1.67 -1.25
C VAL A 18 -5.81 -1.59 -0.69
N ILE A 19 -5.23 -0.39 -0.66
CA ILE A 19 -4.00 -0.05 0.06
C ILE A 19 -4.17 1.33 0.72
N THR A 20 -4.03 1.38 2.05
CA THR A 20 -3.95 2.60 2.85
C THR A 20 -2.50 2.89 3.23
N PRO A 21 -1.89 3.98 2.74
CA PRO A 21 -0.53 4.37 3.11
C PRO A 21 -0.41 4.70 4.61
N ILE A 22 0.64 4.22 5.25
CA ILE A 22 0.93 4.50 6.67
C ILE A 22 2.02 5.57 6.74
N GLY A 23 1.66 6.78 7.19
CA GLY A 23 2.64 7.86 7.38
C GLY A 23 3.48 7.73 8.66
N ARG A 24 2.94 7.09 9.71
CA ARG A 24 3.69 6.82 10.95
C ARG A 24 3.11 5.68 11.77
N ILE A 25 3.97 5.01 12.53
CA ILE A 25 3.61 4.04 13.57
C ILE A 25 4.13 4.57 14.90
N VAL A 26 3.26 4.61 15.92
CA VAL A 26 3.62 5.00 17.29
C VAL A 26 3.60 3.76 18.17
N HIS A 27 4.70 3.50 18.87
CA HIS A 27 4.81 2.38 19.80
C HIS A 27 5.52 2.82 21.09
N GLY A 28 4.74 2.94 22.17
CA GLY A 28 5.22 3.51 23.42
C GLY A 28 5.73 4.94 23.22
N SER A 29 6.99 5.19 23.58
CA SER A 29 7.66 6.48 23.37
C SER A 29 8.33 6.62 22.00
N LYS A 30 8.38 5.56 21.18
CA LYS A 30 9.00 5.58 19.86
C LYS A 30 7.98 5.92 18.78
N THR A 31 8.37 6.77 17.83
CA THR A 31 7.60 7.09 16.62
C THR A 31 8.44 6.79 15.40
N TYR A 32 7.92 5.94 14.51
CA TYR A 32 8.51 5.60 13.22
C TYR A 32 7.72 6.33 12.14
N ARG A 33 8.40 7.02 11.22
CA ARG A 33 7.79 7.79 10.14
C ARG A 33 8.24 7.23 8.80
N PHE A 34 7.30 7.14 7.86
CA PHE A 34 7.54 6.60 6.53
C PHE A 34 7.20 7.67 5.50
N GLY A 35 8.05 7.83 4.48
CA GLY A 35 7.87 8.83 3.44
C GLY A 35 7.81 10.28 3.92
N ALA A 36 7.37 11.17 3.01
CA ALA A 36 7.14 12.58 3.31
C ALA A 36 5.74 12.80 3.90
N PRO A 37 5.55 13.76 4.83
CA PRO A 37 4.24 14.03 5.43
C PRO A 37 3.16 14.37 4.40
N GLY A 38 2.07 13.59 4.37
CA GLY A 38 0.94 13.82 3.47
C GLY A 38 1.14 13.28 2.05
N GLU A 39 2.30 12.69 1.76
CA GLU A 39 2.58 12.10 0.45
C GLU A 39 2.52 10.58 0.50
N VAL A 40 2.07 9.98 -0.60
CA VAL A 40 2.11 8.54 -0.81
C VAL A 40 3.40 8.20 -1.52
N GLY A 41 4.15 7.25 -0.99
CA GLY A 41 5.39 6.82 -1.62
C GLY A 41 5.16 6.17 -2.99
N PRO A 42 6.15 6.27 -3.90
CA PRO A 42 6.02 5.82 -5.28
C PRO A 42 5.74 4.32 -5.41
N VAL A 43 6.25 3.48 -4.51
CA VAL A 43 6.02 2.03 -4.55
C VAL A 43 4.58 1.72 -4.16
N THR A 44 4.11 2.32 -3.06
CA THR A 44 2.73 2.18 -2.58
C THR A 44 1.73 2.64 -3.64
N ARG A 45 1.99 3.77 -4.30
CA ARG A 45 1.15 4.29 -5.38
C ARG A 45 1.10 3.32 -6.56
N ARG A 46 2.25 2.82 -7.01
CA ARG A 46 2.34 1.85 -8.12
C ARG A 46 1.57 0.57 -7.82
N LEU A 47 1.67 0.05 -6.59
CA LEU A 47 0.92 -1.15 -6.18
C LEU A 47 -0.59 -0.91 -6.20
N TYR A 48 -1.04 0.26 -5.71
CA TYR A 48 -2.44 0.64 -5.73
C TYR A 48 -2.97 0.73 -7.16
N ASP A 49 -2.29 1.50 -8.03
CA ASP A 49 -2.72 1.72 -9.41
C ASP A 49 -2.76 0.41 -10.21
N LEU A 50 -1.78 -0.48 -9.99
CA LEU A 50 -1.75 -1.80 -10.64
C LEU A 50 -2.94 -2.67 -10.20
N LEU A 51 -3.17 -2.80 -8.88
CA LEU A 51 -4.21 -3.68 -8.36
C LEU A 51 -5.61 -3.17 -8.74
N VAL A 52 -5.84 -1.86 -8.64
CA VAL A 52 -7.12 -1.25 -9.05
C VAL A 52 -7.32 -1.39 -10.55
N GLY A 53 -6.27 -1.15 -11.36
CA GLY A 53 -6.37 -1.33 -12.81
C GLY A 53 -6.73 -2.76 -13.19
N ILE A 54 -6.21 -3.77 -12.49
CA ILE A 54 -6.61 -5.18 -12.68
C ILE A 54 -8.08 -5.39 -12.30
N GLN A 55 -8.53 -4.84 -11.17
CA GLN A 55 -9.90 -5.01 -10.66
C GLN A 55 -10.97 -4.42 -11.58
N PHE A 56 -10.67 -3.29 -12.22
CA PHE A 56 -11.59 -2.61 -13.14
C PHE A 56 -11.40 -3.01 -14.61
N GLY A 57 -10.42 -3.88 -14.91
CA GLY A 57 -10.14 -4.34 -16.27
C GLY A 57 -9.35 -3.35 -17.14
N ASP A 58 -8.81 -2.27 -16.56
CA ASP A 58 -7.92 -1.32 -17.26
C ASP A 58 -6.53 -1.92 -17.52
N ILE A 59 -6.12 -2.90 -16.70
CA ILE A 59 -4.85 -3.62 -16.81
C ILE A 59 -5.14 -5.13 -16.89
N GLU A 60 -4.41 -5.84 -17.74
CA GLU A 60 -4.53 -7.29 -17.87
C GLU A 60 -4.26 -8.00 -16.53
N ALA A 61 -5.23 -8.82 -16.13
CA ALA A 61 -5.17 -9.57 -14.90
C ALA A 61 -4.30 -10.83 -15.04
N PRO A 62 -3.61 -11.28 -13.97
CA PRO A 62 -3.05 -12.60 -13.93
C PRO A 62 -4.12 -13.69 -14.14
N GLU A 63 -3.70 -14.83 -14.70
CA GLU A 63 -4.60 -15.94 -15.00
C GLU A 63 -5.40 -16.38 -13.75
N GLY A 64 -6.72 -16.51 -13.91
CA GLY A 64 -7.63 -16.98 -12.86
C GLY A 64 -8.02 -15.94 -11.79
N TRP A 65 -7.59 -14.68 -11.90
CA TRP A 65 -7.95 -13.64 -10.92
C TRP A 65 -9.33 -13.03 -11.14
N ILE A 66 -9.76 -12.90 -12.40
CA ILE A 66 -11.05 -12.29 -12.75
C ILE A 66 -12.05 -13.40 -13.09
N VAL A 67 -13.24 -13.29 -12.51
CA VAL A 67 -14.40 -14.12 -12.81
C VAL A 67 -15.51 -13.19 -13.27
N GLU A 68 -15.92 -13.31 -14.53
CA GLU A 68 -17.10 -12.60 -15.03
C GLU A 68 -18.37 -13.19 -14.39
N VAL A 69 -19.30 -12.31 -14.01
CA VAL A 69 -20.54 -12.64 -13.29
C VAL A 69 -21.75 -12.42 -14.20
#